data_AF-A0A7C0X3J8-F1
#
_entry.id   AF-A0A7C0X3J8-F1
#
_cell.length_a   1.000
_cell.length_b   1.000
_cell.length_c   1.000
_cell.angle_alpha   90.00
_cell.angle_beta   90.00
_cell.angle_gamma   90.00
#
_symmetry.space_group_name_H-M   'P 1'
#
loop_
_entity.id
_entity.type
_entity.pdbx_description
1 polymer ?
#
loop_
_entity_poly.entity_id
_entity_poly.type
_entity_poly.pdbx_seq_one_letter_code
_entity_poly.pdbx_strand_id
1 'polypeptide(L)'
;MLECDFLIIGSGGGGLFSALHLAPYGKTIILSKKDPNETATSYAQGGIAAVLSKDDSYKSHIEDTLKLGCGICRENVVRVIVESGPEIIRDLENLGVIFDRDEDGYHLSIEGGHSNRRVAHIRDQTGRVFQDVLYHNAVNTDAKIITNALAVDLIVDEDEGQRTCYGAVVLTPDGTIEDIRAKITILATGGAGKVYLVTSNPDISTGDGLAMAYRAGAKIINMEFVQFHPTCLYLPGARPAHERTFLITEAARGEGAILTTIDGDRFMPAYDHLAELAPRDVVSKAIYDVLSKTGDDYVLLDMRPIRGVSLKRRFP
;
A
#
# COMPACT_ATOMS: atom_id res chain seq x y z
N MET A 1 11.80 15.57 27.06
CA MET A 1 11.23 16.35 25.94
C MET A 1 12.23 16.32 24.80
N LEU A 2 11.83 15.72 23.68
CA LEU A 2 12.64 15.66 22.47
C LEU A 2 12.19 16.77 21.51
N GLU A 3 13.14 17.38 20.80
CA GLU A 3 12.88 18.39 19.78
C GLU A 3 13.53 17.99 18.46
N CYS A 4 12.83 18.22 17.36
CA CYS A 4 13.31 18.01 16.00
C CYS A 4 12.73 19.03 15.01
N ASP A 5 13.27 19.08 13.80
CA ASP A 5 12.69 19.86 12.72
C ASP A 5 11.53 19.08 12.08
N PHE A 6 11.73 17.78 11.84
CA PHE A 6 10.75 16.89 11.22
C PHE A 6 10.42 15.72 12.13
N LEU A 7 9.14 15.55 12.48
CA LEU A 7 8.61 14.37 13.14
C LEU A 7 7.79 13.56 12.15
N ILE A 8 8.20 12.32 11.88
CA ILE A 8 7.50 11.41 10.98
C ILE A 8 6.91 10.28 11.81
N ILE A 9 5.59 10.14 11.78
CA ILE A 9 4.86 9.13 12.54
C ILE A 9 4.48 7.99 11.60
N GLY A 10 5.26 6.90 11.65
CA GLY A 10 5.13 5.73 10.80
C GLY A 10 6.41 5.45 10.01
N SER A 11 6.83 4.18 10.01
CA SER A 11 8.06 3.70 9.35
C SER A 11 7.79 2.84 8.11
N GLY A 12 6.61 2.96 7.50
CA GLY A 12 6.33 2.36 6.20
C GLY A 12 7.00 3.15 5.06
N GLY A 13 6.74 2.75 3.82
CA GLY A 13 7.32 3.35 2.62
C GLY A 13 7.28 4.87 2.60
N GLY A 14 6.10 5.46 2.79
CA GLY A 14 5.93 6.92 2.76
C GLY A 14 6.73 7.64 3.86
N GLY A 15 6.80 7.06 5.06
CA GLY A 15 7.51 7.65 6.20
C GLY A 15 9.03 7.59 6.04
N LEU A 16 9.57 6.41 5.70
CA LEU A 16 11.00 6.24 5.48
C LEU A 16 11.48 7.02 4.25
N PHE A 17 10.73 6.99 3.15
CA PHE A 17 11.09 7.74 1.95
C PHE A 17 11.08 9.25 2.19
N SER A 18 10.09 9.75 2.96
CA SER A 18 10.07 11.15 3.40
C SER A 18 11.27 11.50 4.28
N ALA A 19 11.63 10.61 5.22
CA ALA A 19 12.78 10.84 6.10
C ALA A 19 14.10 10.94 5.33
N LEU A 20 14.31 10.09 4.33
CA LEU A 20 15.50 10.13 3.48
C LEU A 20 15.66 11.46 2.74
N HIS A 21 14.54 12.06 2.31
CA HIS A 21 14.55 13.35 1.62
C HIS A 21 14.68 14.53 2.60
N LEU A 22 14.20 14.39 3.83
CA LEU A 22 14.18 15.47 4.82
C LEU A 22 15.42 15.51 5.73
N ALA A 23 16.07 14.37 5.97
CA ALA A 23 17.24 14.26 6.83
C ALA A 23 18.38 15.24 6.46
N PRO A 24 18.68 15.53 5.17
CA PRO A 24 19.68 16.54 4.82
C PRO A 24 19.33 17.97 5.23
N TYR A 25 18.06 18.27 5.53
CA TYR A 25 17.57 19.63 5.78
C TYR A 25 17.32 19.92 7.26
N GLY A 26 17.45 18.94 8.15
CA GLY A 26 17.22 19.15 9.58
C GLY A 26 17.09 17.88 10.40
N LYS A 27 17.01 18.06 11.71
CA LYS A 27 16.91 16.97 12.67
C LYS A 27 15.59 16.24 12.45
N THR A 28 15.70 14.95 12.13
CA THR A 28 14.54 14.11 11.80
C THR A 28 14.34 13.03 12.86
N ILE A 29 13.11 12.85 13.34
CA ILE A 29 12.70 11.74 14.20
C ILE A 29 11.63 10.92 13.47
N ILE A 30 11.81 9.61 13.43
CA ILE A 30 10.83 8.65 12.89
C ILE A 30 10.29 7.83 14.05
N LEU A 31 8.97 7.74 14.19
CA LEU A 31 8.30 6.86 15.14
C LEU A 31 7.79 5.60 14.44
N SER A 32 7.99 4.45 15.07
CA SER A 32 7.30 3.20 14.73
C SER A 32 6.61 2.62 15.96
N LYS A 33 5.33 2.28 15.81
CA LYS A 33 4.50 1.66 16.86
C LYS A 33 5.00 0.26 17.24
N LYS A 34 5.72 -0.42 16.34
CA LYS A 34 6.23 -1.79 16.48
C LYS A 34 7.62 -1.90 15.84
N ASP A 35 7.97 -3.09 15.37
CA ASP A 35 9.14 -3.31 14.53
C ASP A 35 9.05 -2.42 13.27
N PRO A 36 10.12 -1.72 12.86
CA PRO A 36 10.12 -0.86 11.68
C PRO A 36 9.72 -1.55 10.38
N ASN A 37 9.93 -2.87 10.27
CA ASN A 37 9.59 -3.68 9.11
C ASN A 37 8.22 -4.36 9.24
N GLU A 38 7.52 -4.23 10.38
CA GLU A 38 6.12 -4.65 10.51
C GLU A 38 5.23 -3.56 9.90
N THR A 39 5.04 -3.59 8.59
CA THR A 39 4.30 -2.55 7.85
C THR A 39 3.47 -3.15 6.72
N ALA A 40 2.38 -2.48 6.31
CA ALA A 40 1.65 -2.89 5.12
C ALA A 40 2.54 -2.85 3.85
N THR A 41 3.53 -1.96 3.83
CA THR A 41 4.56 -1.88 2.78
C THR A 41 5.32 -3.19 2.65
N SER A 42 5.80 -3.78 3.75
CA SER A 42 6.55 -5.05 3.73
C SER A 42 5.77 -6.22 3.13
N TYR A 43 4.44 -6.17 3.20
CA TYR A 43 3.55 -7.22 2.74
C TYR A 43 3.02 -7.01 1.31
N ALA A 44 3.40 -5.90 0.64
CA ALA A 44 3.01 -5.66 -0.74
C ALA A 44 3.72 -6.64 -1.69
N GLN A 45 2.95 -7.26 -2.59
CA GLN A 45 3.46 -8.29 -3.50
C GLN A 45 3.63 -7.78 -4.94
N GLY A 46 2.57 -7.16 -5.50
CA GLY A 46 2.44 -6.79 -6.91
C GLY A 46 3.62 -5.98 -7.45
N GLY A 47 3.60 -4.67 -7.24
CA GLY A 47 4.69 -3.79 -7.65
C GLY A 47 4.34 -2.32 -7.56
N ILE A 48 5.11 -1.48 -8.24
CA ILE A 48 4.92 -0.03 -8.33
C ILE A 48 4.57 0.31 -9.78
N ALA A 49 3.42 0.94 -10.00
CA ALA A 49 2.99 1.37 -11.32
C ALA A 49 3.73 2.64 -11.76
N ALA A 50 4.45 2.58 -12.87
CA ALA A 50 5.14 3.71 -13.47
C ALA A 50 5.27 3.54 -14.99
N VAL A 51 5.25 4.64 -15.73
CA VAL A 51 5.41 4.63 -17.19
C VAL A 51 6.90 4.48 -17.53
N LEU A 52 7.34 3.22 -17.66
CA LEU A 52 8.75 2.87 -17.86
C LEU A 52 9.05 2.30 -19.26
N SER A 53 8.02 1.87 -19.98
CA SER A 53 8.15 1.38 -21.36
C SER A 53 7.94 2.50 -22.38
N LYS A 54 8.58 2.37 -23.54
CA LYS A 54 8.37 3.25 -24.70
C LYS A 54 6.98 3.09 -25.33
N ASP A 55 6.35 1.93 -25.09
CA ASP A 55 5.01 1.62 -25.61
C ASP A 55 3.88 2.13 -24.71
N ASP A 56 4.23 2.75 -23.57
CA ASP A 56 3.29 3.31 -22.61
C ASP A 56 3.38 4.85 -22.58
N SER A 57 2.37 5.51 -21.98
CA SER A 57 2.35 6.97 -21.86
C SER A 57 1.69 7.43 -20.55
N TYR A 58 2.11 8.60 -20.06
CA TYR A 58 1.46 9.26 -18.91
C TYR A 58 -0.03 9.48 -19.17
N LYS A 59 -0.39 9.88 -20.39
CA LYS A 59 -1.79 10.06 -20.78
C LYS A 59 -2.60 8.79 -20.54
N SER A 60 -2.12 7.64 -21.02
CA SER A 60 -2.79 6.35 -20.81
C SER A 60 -2.91 6.01 -19.31
N HIS A 61 -1.86 6.21 -18.52
CA HIS A 61 -1.91 5.91 -17.08
C HIS A 61 -2.91 6.81 -16.33
N ILE A 62 -2.94 8.11 -16.68
CA ILE A 62 -3.89 9.06 -16.11
C ILE A 62 -5.31 8.66 -16.48
N GLU A 63 -5.57 8.32 -17.73
CA GLU A 63 -6.89 7.87 -18.21
C GLU A 63 -7.36 6.61 -17.48
N ASP A 64 -6.49 5.60 -17.34
CA ASP A 64 -6.78 4.39 -16.54
C ASP A 64 -7.16 4.78 -15.11
N THR A 65 -6.36 5.62 -14.45
CA THR A 65 -6.56 6.01 -13.05
C THR A 65 -7.87 6.79 -12.85
N LEU A 66 -8.17 7.74 -13.73
CA LEU A 66 -9.41 8.53 -13.66
C LEU A 66 -10.65 7.68 -13.91
N LYS A 67 -10.57 6.74 -14.85
CA LYS A 67 -11.65 5.79 -15.14
C LYS A 67 -11.93 4.89 -13.93
N LEU A 68 -10.88 4.32 -13.32
CA LEU A 68 -10.98 3.49 -12.12
C LEU A 68 -11.39 4.27 -10.88
N GLY A 69 -11.10 5.57 -10.85
CA GLY A 69 -11.50 6.49 -9.80
C GLY A 69 -12.97 6.88 -9.81
N CYS A 70 -13.81 6.30 -10.67
CA CYS A 70 -15.27 6.49 -10.73
C CYS A 70 -15.72 7.98 -10.69
N GLY A 71 -14.93 8.88 -11.30
CA GLY A 71 -15.26 10.30 -11.39
C GLY A 71 -14.99 11.15 -10.14
N ILE A 72 -14.42 10.58 -9.07
CA ILE A 72 -14.12 11.32 -7.82
C ILE A 72 -12.64 11.67 -7.66
N CYS A 73 -11.77 11.22 -8.59
CA CYS A 73 -10.37 11.59 -8.62
C CYS A 73 -10.19 13.10 -8.90
N ARG A 74 -9.19 13.69 -8.25
CA ARG A 74 -8.69 15.03 -8.60
C ARG A 74 -7.59 14.88 -9.65
N GLU A 75 -7.89 15.25 -10.89
CA GLU A 75 -6.97 15.04 -12.03
C GLU A 75 -5.59 15.66 -11.82
N ASN A 76 -5.52 16.86 -11.25
CA ASN A 76 -4.23 17.51 -10.98
C ASN A 76 -3.34 16.69 -10.03
N VAL A 77 -3.93 16.00 -9.05
CA VAL A 77 -3.20 15.12 -8.13
C VAL A 77 -2.78 13.83 -8.84
N VAL A 78 -3.69 13.22 -9.61
CA VAL A 78 -3.39 12.02 -10.41
C VAL A 78 -2.21 12.28 -11.35
N ARG A 79 -2.21 13.43 -12.03
CA ARG A 79 -1.16 13.85 -12.94
C ARG A 79 0.21 13.91 -12.26
N VAL A 80 0.29 14.61 -11.12
CA VAL A 80 1.54 14.71 -10.35
C VAL A 80 2.06 13.32 -9.96
N ILE A 81 1.20 12.45 -9.42
CA ILE A 81 1.60 11.10 -9.01
C ILE A 81 2.11 10.27 -10.20
N VAL A 82 1.37 10.26 -11.31
CA VAL A 82 1.73 9.49 -12.51
C VAL A 82 3.02 9.98 -13.15
N GLU A 83 3.15 11.29 -13.34
CA GLU A 83 4.29 11.91 -14.02
C GLU A 83 5.57 11.82 -13.18
N SER A 84 5.46 11.79 -11.84
CA SER A 84 6.59 11.54 -10.94
C SER A 84 7.05 10.08 -10.90
N GLY A 85 6.21 9.12 -11.33
CA GLY A 85 6.48 7.69 -11.19
C GLY A 85 7.87 7.23 -11.67
N PRO A 86 8.32 7.58 -12.89
CA PRO A 86 9.64 7.19 -13.40
C PRO A 86 10.82 7.81 -12.66
N GLU A 87 10.65 8.99 -12.06
CA GLU A 87 11.66 9.60 -11.18
C GLU A 87 11.75 8.83 -9.87
N ILE A 88 10.61 8.53 -9.24
CA ILE A 88 10.57 7.73 -8.01
C ILE A 88 11.21 6.34 -8.21
N ILE A 89 10.97 5.67 -9.36
CA ILE A 89 11.63 4.39 -9.66
C ILE A 89 13.16 4.56 -9.69
N ARG A 90 13.67 5.63 -10.32
CA ARG A 90 15.12 5.92 -10.35
C ARG A 90 15.68 6.22 -8.98
N ASP A 91 14.96 6.98 -8.15
CA ASP A 91 15.37 7.26 -6.77
C ASP A 91 15.48 5.98 -5.95
N LEU A 92 14.54 5.05 -6.13
CA LEU A 92 14.59 3.74 -5.48
C LEU A 92 15.77 2.89 -5.97
N GLU A 93 16.05 2.88 -7.27
CA GLU A 93 17.25 2.22 -7.81
C GLU A 93 18.54 2.84 -7.25
N ASN A 94 18.61 4.17 -7.12
CA ASN A 94 19.74 4.86 -6.51
C ASN A 94 19.94 4.51 -5.03
N LEU A 95 18.85 4.17 -4.32
CA LEU A 95 18.90 3.67 -2.94
C LEU A 95 19.28 2.18 -2.85
N GLY A 96 19.36 1.47 -3.98
CA GLY A 96 19.76 0.06 -4.06
C GLY A 96 18.62 -0.94 -4.31
N VAL A 97 17.42 -0.48 -4.67
CA VAL A 97 16.33 -1.37 -5.11
C VAL A 97 16.66 -1.91 -6.51
N ILE A 98 16.62 -3.23 -6.69
CA ILE A 98 16.90 -3.89 -7.98
C ILE A 98 15.60 -4.48 -8.51
N PHE A 99 14.96 -3.78 -9.45
CA PHE A 99 13.77 -4.27 -10.14
C PHE A 99 14.12 -5.37 -11.15
N ASP A 100 13.18 -6.31 -11.37
CA ASP A 100 13.35 -7.36 -12.37
C ASP A 100 13.42 -6.74 -13.79
N ARG A 101 14.29 -7.31 -14.63
CA ARG A 101 14.57 -6.85 -15.99
C ARG A 101 14.49 -8.01 -16.98
N ASP A 102 14.15 -7.70 -18.23
CA ASP A 102 14.19 -8.58 -19.40
C ASP A 102 15.13 -8.02 -20.49
N GLU A 103 15.08 -8.56 -21.71
CA GLU A 103 15.93 -8.12 -22.83
C GLU A 103 15.61 -6.68 -23.28
N ASP A 104 14.37 -6.21 -23.05
CA ASP A 104 13.85 -4.94 -23.55
C ASP A 104 13.86 -3.83 -22.47
N GLY A 105 14.09 -4.18 -21.21
CA GLY A 105 14.24 -3.22 -20.12
C GLY A 105 13.70 -3.75 -18.80
N TYR A 106 12.79 -3.01 -18.17
CA TYR A 106 12.10 -3.48 -16.97
C TYR A 106 11.14 -4.61 -17.34
N HIS A 107 11.13 -5.68 -16.55
CA HIS A 107 10.09 -6.69 -16.66
C HIS A 107 8.82 -6.15 -15.98
N LEU A 108 7.79 -5.86 -16.77
CA LEU A 108 6.57 -5.19 -16.32
C LEU A 108 5.37 -6.13 -16.30
N SER A 109 4.63 -6.13 -15.18
CA SER A 109 3.34 -6.81 -15.08
C SER A 109 2.17 -5.86 -15.39
N ILE A 110 1.01 -6.47 -15.58
CA ILE A 110 -0.28 -5.79 -15.70
C ILE A 110 -1.16 -6.21 -14.52
N GLU A 111 -1.86 -5.24 -13.94
CA GLU A 111 -2.87 -5.44 -12.91
C GLU A 111 -4.23 -4.93 -13.43
N GLY A 112 -5.30 -5.24 -12.73
CA GLY A 112 -6.66 -4.96 -13.12
C GLY A 112 -6.90 -3.47 -13.38
N GLY A 113 -7.57 -3.19 -14.49
CA GLY A 113 -7.88 -1.82 -14.91
C GLY A 113 -6.75 -1.06 -15.62
N HIS A 114 -5.53 -1.59 -15.70
CA HIS A 114 -4.48 -1.00 -16.53
C HIS A 114 -4.63 -1.41 -18.00
N SER A 115 -4.38 -0.46 -18.90
CA SER A 115 -4.35 -0.67 -20.35
C SER A 115 -2.99 -1.17 -20.85
N ASN A 116 -1.90 -0.92 -20.11
CA ASN A 116 -0.52 -1.29 -20.47
C ASN A 116 0.19 -2.01 -19.31
N ARG A 117 1.20 -2.83 -19.63
CA ARG A 117 2.15 -3.38 -18.66
C ARG A 117 3.02 -2.25 -18.12
N ARG A 118 2.82 -1.89 -16.86
CA ARG A 118 3.47 -0.73 -16.22
C ARG A 118 3.86 -0.94 -14.76
N VAL A 119 3.70 -2.16 -14.25
CA VAL A 119 3.93 -2.48 -12.83
C VAL A 119 5.33 -3.09 -12.68
N ALA A 120 6.28 -2.27 -12.24
CA ALA A 120 7.65 -2.70 -11.92
C ALA A 120 7.65 -3.47 -10.60
N HIS A 121 8.37 -4.59 -10.57
CA HIS A 121 8.30 -5.52 -9.44
C HIS A 121 9.62 -6.25 -9.20
N ILE A 122 9.68 -6.92 -8.06
CA ILE A 122 10.77 -7.84 -7.68
C ILE A 122 10.10 -9.16 -7.34
N ARG A 123 9.98 -10.02 -8.35
CA ARG A 123 9.14 -11.22 -8.28
C ARG A 123 7.76 -10.86 -7.71
N ASP A 124 7.37 -11.45 -6.59
CA ASP A 124 6.16 -11.15 -5.81
C ASP A 124 6.49 -10.63 -4.39
N GLN A 125 7.71 -10.11 -4.17
CA GLN A 125 8.22 -9.65 -2.87
C GLN A 125 8.64 -8.18 -2.90
N THR A 126 8.10 -7.41 -3.84
CA THR A 126 8.46 -6.00 -4.06
C THR A 126 8.43 -5.19 -2.77
N GLY A 127 7.37 -5.36 -1.96
CA GLY A 127 7.19 -4.64 -0.70
C GLY A 127 8.26 -4.92 0.35
N ARG A 128 8.67 -6.18 0.49
CA ARG A 128 9.67 -6.59 1.48
C ARG A 128 11.04 -5.99 1.16
N VAL A 129 11.49 -6.15 -0.08
CA VAL A 129 12.78 -5.61 -0.54
C VAL A 129 12.79 -4.09 -0.44
N PHE A 130 11.71 -3.44 -0.87
CA PHE A 130 11.57 -1.99 -0.78
C PHE A 130 11.63 -1.50 0.67
N GLN A 131 10.89 -2.13 1.59
CA GLN A 131 10.95 -1.77 3.00
C GLN A 131 12.37 -1.92 3.56
N ASP A 132 13.00 -3.06 3.30
CA ASP A 132 14.33 -3.37 3.83
C ASP A 132 15.37 -2.34 3.33
N VAL A 133 15.35 -1.98 2.04
CA VAL A 133 16.23 -0.97 1.44
C VAL A 133 16.00 0.41 2.04
N LEU A 134 14.75 0.86 2.15
CA LEU A 134 14.45 2.17 2.73
C LEU A 134 14.87 2.26 4.20
N TYR A 135 14.61 1.20 4.97
CA TYR A 135 15.01 1.15 6.38
C TYR A 135 16.53 1.18 6.53
N HIS A 136 17.25 0.39 5.74
CA HIS A 136 18.73 0.37 5.74
C HIS A 136 19.31 1.74 5.37
N ASN A 137 18.75 2.44 4.39
CA ASN A 137 19.22 3.78 4.08
C ASN A 137 18.90 4.77 5.21
N ALA A 138 17.71 4.68 5.81
CA ALA A 138 17.28 5.62 6.86
C ALA A 138 18.15 5.52 8.12
N VAL A 139 18.53 4.31 8.54
CA VAL A 139 19.44 4.11 9.70
C VAL A 139 20.87 4.61 9.45
N ASN A 140 21.25 4.82 8.19
CA ASN A 140 22.56 5.38 7.82
C ASN A 140 22.52 6.91 7.65
N THR A 141 21.38 7.55 7.94
CA THR A 141 21.27 9.01 8.06
C THR A 141 21.37 9.45 9.52
N ASP A 142 21.40 10.76 9.77
CA ASP A 142 21.30 11.33 11.13
C ASP A 142 19.87 11.27 11.72
N ALA A 143 18.92 10.64 11.02
CA ALA A 143 17.55 10.48 11.52
C ALA A 143 17.52 9.52 12.74
N LYS A 144 16.82 9.94 13.80
CA LYS A 144 16.59 9.09 14.98
C LYS A 144 15.31 8.27 14.78
N ILE A 145 15.44 6.95 14.72
CA ILE A 145 14.31 6.02 14.69
C ILE A 145 13.98 5.56 16.11
N ILE A 146 12.74 5.79 16.56
CA ILE A 146 12.22 5.32 17.85
C ILE A 146 11.18 4.24 17.57
N THR A 147 11.51 3.01 17.94
CA THR A 147 10.67 1.83 17.72
C THR A 147 9.83 1.53 18.96
N ASN A 148 8.78 0.72 18.81
CA ASN A 148 7.84 0.38 19.89
C ASN A 148 7.27 1.61 20.62
N ALA A 149 7.14 2.74 19.92
CA ALA A 149 6.64 3.99 20.44
C ALA A 149 5.33 4.36 19.75
N LEU A 150 4.28 4.58 20.53
CA LEU A 150 2.95 4.88 20.03
C LEU A 150 2.70 6.39 20.13
N ALA A 151 2.51 7.07 19.00
CA ALA A 151 1.93 8.41 19.02
C ALA A 151 0.46 8.32 19.46
N VAL A 152 0.14 9.01 20.55
CA VAL A 152 -1.18 8.99 21.21
C VAL A 152 -2.06 10.11 20.65
N ASP A 153 -1.52 11.33 20.58
CA ASP A 153 -2.21 12.48 20.01
C ASP A 153 -1.23 13.53 19.46
N LEU A 154 -1.77 14.44 18.65
CA LEU A 154 -1.01 15.59 18.14
C LEU A 154 -1.04 16.73 19.16
N ILE A 155 0.09 17.41 19.31
CA ILE A 155 0.18 18.63 20.11
C ILE A 155 -0.26 19.78 19.20
N VAL A 156 -1.45 20.31 19.42
CA VAL A 156 -2.01 21.41 18.62
C VAL A 156 -2.30 22.62 19.49
N ASP A 157 -2.05 23.80 18.93
CA ASP A 157 -2.51 25.07 19.48
C ASP A 157 -3.29 25.83 18.41
N GLU A 158 -4.15 26.74 18.85
CA GLU A 158 -4.96 27.59 17.98
C GLU A 158 -4.74 29.05 18.32
N ASP A 159 -4.18 29.80 17.37
CA ASP A 159 -3.93 31.23 17.50
C ASP A 159 -4.62 31.96 16.35
N GLU A 160 -5.39 32.99 16.67
CA GLU A 160 -6.18 33.78 15.70
C GLU A 160 -7.05 32.94 14.73
N GLY A 161 -7.52 31.77 15.18
CA GLY A 161 -8.31 30.83 14.36
C GLY A 161 -7.47 29.97 13.40
N GLN A 162 -6.15 30.10 13.44
CA GLN A 162 -5.21 29.21 12.76
C GLN A 162 -4.72 28.13 13.72
N ARG A 163 -5.09 26.88 13.43
CA ARG A 163 -4.63 25.72 14.17
C ARG A 163 -3.29 25.22 13.64
N THR A 164 -2.31 25.09 14.53
CA THR A 164 -0.95 24.65 14.20
C THR A 164 -0.58 23.42 15.00
N CYS A 165 0.07 22.45 14.35
CA CYS A 165 0.63 21.26 15.00
C CYS A 165 2.09 21.50 15.37
N TYR A 166 2.43 21.24 16.63
CA TYR A 166 3.76 21.44 17.22
C TYR A 166 4.45 20.12 17.59
N GLY A 167 3.92 18.97 17.16
CA GLY A 167 4.50 17.66 17.44
C GLY A 167 3.46 16.64 17.90
N ALA A 168 3.88 15.69 18.73
CA ALA A 168 3.01 14.64 19.23
C ALA A 168 3.33 14.23 20.67
N VAL A 169 2.30 13.77 21.37
CA VAL A 169 2.39 13.06 22.65
C VAL A 169 2.64 11.58 22.33
N VAL A 170 3.68 10.99 22.91
CA VAL A 170 4.15 9.64 22.57
C VAL A 170 4.21 8.78 23.83
N LEU A 171 3.59 7.61 23.76
CA LEU A 171 3.84 6.52 24.71
C LEU A 171 5.10 5.78 24.28
N THR A 172 6.15 5.92 25.08
CA THR A 172 7.48 5.34 24.84
C THR A 172 7.51 3.84 25.18
N PRO A 173 8.56 3.11 24.74
CA PRO A 173 8.68 1.67 25.00
C PRO A 173 8.74 1.29 26.48
N ASP A 174 9.20 2.20 27.35
CA ASP A 174 9.26 1.99 28.80
C ASP A 174 7.95 2.32 29.53
N GLY A 175 6.90 2.68 28.78
CA GLY A 175 5.56 2.96 29.31
C GLY A 175 5.37 4.39 29.81
N THR A 176 6.34 5.28 29.58
CA THR A 176 6.22 6.71 29.94
C THR A 176 5.56 7.51 28.81
N ILE A 177 5.01 8.68 29.16
CA ILE A 177 4.43 9.62 28.19
C ILE A 177 5.41 10.77 28.02
N GLU A 178 5.86 10.99 26.79
CA GLU A 178 6.75 12.08 26.43
C GLU A 178 6.20 12.93 25.29
N ASP A 179 6.46 14.24 25.37
CA ASP A 179 6.24 15.15 24.26
C ASP A 179 7.46 15.16 23.32
N ILE A 180 7.20 15.02 22.03
CA ILE A 180 8.14 15.32 20.96
C ILE A 180 7.66 16.56 20.24
N ARG A 181 8.42 17.66 20.33
CA ARG A 181 8.12 18.90 19.61
C ARG A 181 8.79 18.92 18.25
N ALA A 182 8.07 19.38 17.24
CA ALA A 182 8.54 19.45 15.86
C ALA A 182 8.02 20.69 15.14
N LYS A 183 8.81 21.21 14.19
CA LYS A 183 8.36 22.28 13.28
C LYS A 183 7.36 21.75 12.26
N ILE A 184 7.58 20.52 11.78
CA ILE A 184 6.71 19.84 10.82
C ILE A 184 6.46 18.41 11.31
N THR A 185 5.19 18.01 11.35
CA THR A 185 4.77 16.64 11.68
C THR A 185 4.12 15.99 10.48
N ILE A 186 4.60 14.80 10.08
CA ILE A 186 4.09 14.00 8.96
C ILE A 186 3.45 12.74 9.50
N LEU A 187 2.16 12.54 9.21
CA LEU A 187 1.46 11.29 9.48
C LEU A 187 1.65 10.32 8.31
N ALA A 188 2.44 9.27 8.54
CA ALA A 188 2.70 8.18 7.59
C ALA A 188 2.26 6.83 8.20
N THR A 189 1.11 6.82 8.90
CA THR A 189 0.69 5.74 9.81
C THR A 189 0.05 4.53 9.16
N GLY A 190 -0.08 4.51 7.83
CA GLY A 190 -0.84 3.48 7.12
C GLY A 190 -2.37 3.65 7.27
N GLY A 191 -3.10 2.60 6.89
CA GLY A 191 -4.57 2.61 6.81
C GLY A 191 -5.28 2.10 8.08
N ALA A 192 -6.60 1.90 7.94
CA ALA A 192 -7.50 1.43 8.99
C ALA A 192 -8.11 0.04 8.68
N GLY A 193 -7.41 -0.81 7.94
CA GLY A 193 -7.95 -2.09 7.47
C GLY A 193 -8.36 -3.07 8.57
N LYS A 194 -7.88 -2.91 9.81
CA LYS A 194 -8.21 -3.75 10.97
C LYS A 194 -9.55 -3.43 11.64
N VAL A 195 -10.32 -2.48 11.12
CA VAL A 195 -11.73 -2.31 11.51
C VAL A 195 -12.63 -3.43 10.96
N TYR A 196 -12.14 -4.22 9.99
CA TYR A 196 -12.83 -5.37 9.41
C TYR A 196 -12.30 -6.68 9.99
N LEU A 197 -13.22 -7.62 10.23
CA LEU A 197 -12.91 -8.95 10.77
C LEU A 197 -11.93 -9.74 9.89
N VAL A 198 -12.09 -9.64 8.57
CA VAL A 198 -11.23 -10.31 7.58
C VAL A 198 -10.50 -9.22 6.80
N THR A 199 -9.17 -9.27 6.80
CA THR A 199 -8.34 -8.24 6.17
C THR A 199 -6.95 -8.78 5.84
N SER A 200 -6.38 -8.33 4.72
CA SER A 200 -4.98 -8.62 4.34
C SER A 200 -3.96 -7.73 5.05
N ASN A 201 -4.43 -6.72 5.78
CA ASN A 201 -3.59 -5.77 6.48
C ASN A 201 -2.97 -6.38 7.76
N PRO A 202 -1.76 -5.95 8.15
CA PRO A 202 -1.19 -6.32 9.44
C PRO A 202 -1.99 -5.75 10.62
N ASP A 203 -1.78 -6.30 11.81
CA ASP A 203 -2.50 -5.92 13.04
C ASP A 203 -2.28 -4.46 13.45
N ILE A 204 -1.23 -3.83 12.93
CA ILE A 204 -0.94 -2.43 13.19
C ILE A 204 -1.79 -1.46 12.37
N SER A 205 -2.49 -1.89 11.32
CA SER A 205 -3.30 -1.03 10.43
C SER A 205 -4.64 -0.63 11.06
N THR A 206 -4.54 0.14 12.15
CA THR A 206 -5.61 0.45 13.10
C THR A 206 -6.17 1.87 12.95
N GLY A 207 -5.69 2.64 11.98
CA GLY A 207 -6.20 3.99 11.70
C GLY A 207 -5.75 5.04 12.72
N ASP A 208 -4.68 4.80 13.48
CA ASP A 208 -4.21 5.70 14.55
C ASP A 208 -4.01 7.14 14.06
N GLY A 209 -3.32 7.33 12.93
CA GLY A 209 -3.09 8.68 12.37
C GLY A 209 -4.36 9.36 11.88
N LEU A 210 -5.33 8.62 11.33
CA LEU A 210 -6.63 9.18 10.96
C LEU A 210 -7.38 9.67 12.20
N ALA A 211 -7.35 8.89 13.28
CA ALA A 211 -7.98 9.25 14.54
C ALA A 211 -7.30 10.47 15.20
N MET A 212 -5.97 10.52 15.23
CA MET A 212 -5.20 11.68 15.72
C MET A 212 -5.49 12.93 14.89
N ALA A 213 -5.45 12.84 13.56
CA ALA A 213 -5.77 13.95 12.68
C ALA A 213 -7.19 14.47 12.89
N TYR A 214 -8.17 13.57 13.02
CA TYR A 214 -9.55 13.94 13.30
C TYR A 214 -9.71 14.68 14.64
N ARG A 215 -9.09 14.18 15.73
CA ARG A 215 -9.10 14.84 17.03
C ARG A 215 -8.40 16.19 17.02
N ALA A 216 -7.34 16.33 16.22
CA ALA A 216 -6.69 17.60 15.94
C ALA A 216 -7.54 18.58 15.11
N GLY A 217 -8.71 18.15 14.59
CA GLY A 217 -9.64 18.96 13.80
C GLY A 217 -9.39 18.95 12.29
N ALA A 218 -8.53 18.05 11.80
CA ALA A 218 -8.40 17.83 10.37
C ALA A 218 -9.70 17.23 9.79
N LYS A 219 -10.05 17.66 8.58
CA LYS A 219 -11.14 17.03 7.82
C LYS A 219 -10.67 15.69 7.29
N ILE A 220 -11.40 14.63 7.64
CA ILE A 220 -11.22 13.30 7.06
C ILE A 220 -12.28 13.11 5.96
N ILE A 221 -11.88 12.60 4.80
CA ILE A 221 -12.74 12.43 3.63
C ILE A 221 -12.66 11.00 3.12
N ASN A 222 -13.68 10.58 2.38
CA ASN A 222 -13.69 9.32 1.62
C ASN A 222 -13.51 8.04 2.47
N MET A 223 -13.87 8.09 3.76
CA MET A 223 -13.76 6.95 4.68
C MET A 223 -14.72 5.80 4.34
N GLU A 224 -15.74 6.07 3.54
CA GLU A 224 -16.69 5.10 3.00
C GLU A 224 -16.08 4.24 1.87
N PHE A 225 -14.99 4.67 1.24
CA PHE A 225 -14.35 3.97 0.13
C PHE A 225 -13.31 2.99 0.63
N VAL A 226 -13.77 1.81 1.06
CA VAL A 226 -12.90 0.69 1.47
C VAL A 226 -12.77 -0.32 0.34
N GLN A 227 -11.53 -0.59 -0.05
CA GLN A 227 -11.23 -1.60 -1.07
C GLN A 227 -11.13 -2.99 -0.43
N PHE A 228 -11.94 -3.92 -0.93
CA PHE A 228 -11.76 -5.35 -0.68
C PHE A 228 -10.92 -5.94 -1.80
N HIS A 229 -9.84 -6.63 -1.44
CA HIS A 229 -9.04 -7.33 -2.43
C HIS A 229 -9.76 -8.60 -2.87
N PRO A 230 -9.91 -8.88 -4.18
CA PRO A 230 -10.72 -10.02 -4.65
C PRO A 230 -10.18 -11.39 -4.22
N THR A 231 -8.86 -11.51 -4.09
CA THR A 231 -8.17 -12.81 -3.91
C THR A 231 -7.38 -12.86 -2.60
N CYS A 232 -8.09 -12.98 -1.49
CA CYS A 232 -7.51 -13.31 -0.18
C CYS A 232 -7.68 -14.82 0.07
N LEU A 233 -6.64 -15.45 0.61
CA LEU A 233 -6.61 -16.89 0.84
C LEU A 233 -7.65 -17.31 1.90
N TYR A 234 -8.50 -18.26 1.52
CA TYR A 234 -9.40 -18.95 2.45
C TYR A 234 -8.89 -20.37 2.70
N LEU A 235 -8.72 -20.74 3.97
CA LEU A 235 -8.37 -22.09 4.39
C LEU A 235 -9.48 -22.62 5.32
N PRO A 236 -10.26 -23.63 4.89
CA PRO A 236 -11.29 -24.23 5.73
C PRO A 236 -10.73 -24.71 7.07
N GLY A 237 -11.36 -24.31 8.18
CA GLY A 237 -10.95 -24.70 9.54
C GLY A 237 -9.73 -23.98 10.12
N ALA A 238 -9.01 -23.19 9.33
CA ALA A 238 -7.89 -22.36 9.80
C ALA A 238 -8.37 -20.91 9.94
N ARG A 239 -9.00 -20.57 11.06
CA ARG A 239 -9.27 -19.18 11.44
C ARG A 239 -8.67 -18.86 12.80
N PRO A 240 -7.41 -18.40 12.89
CA PRO A 240 -7.04 -17.51 13.96
C PRO A 240 -7.82 -16.20 13.73
N ALA A 241 -8.73 -15.85 14.65
CA ALA A 241 -9.53 -14.62 14.58
C ALA A 241 -8.69 -13.31 14.61
N HIS A 242 -7.37 -13.44 14.65
CA HIS A 242 -6.43 -12.35 14.89
C HIS A 242 -5.26 -12.31 13.89
N GLU A 243 -5.18 -13.24 12.93
CA GLU A 243 -4.08 -13.23 11.95
C GLU A 243 -4.51 -12.56 10.63
N ARG A 244 -3.58 -11.85 9.98
CA ARG A 244 -3.84 -11.27 8.66
C ARG A 244 -4.18 -12.39 7.66
N THR A 245 -5.13 -12.13 6.78
CA THR A 245 -5.40 -13.04 5.67
C THR A 245 -4.31 -12.89 4.62
N PHE A 246 -3.74 -14.01 4.16
CA PHE A 246 -2.73 -13.97 3.11
C PHE A 246 -3.34 -13.45 1.81
N LEU A 247 -2.77 -12.39 1.26
CA LEU A 247 -3.18 -11.85 -0.05
C LEU A 247 -2.50 -12.68 -1.14
N ILE A 248 -3.26 -13.06 -2.17
CA ILE A 248 -2.73 -13.64 -3.39
C ILE A 248 -2.75 -12.55 -4.45
N THR A 249 -1.56 -12.17 -4.93
CA THR A 249 -1.34 -11.02 -5.82
C THR A 249 -2.25 -11.00 -7.04
N GLU A 250 -2.73 -9.81 -7.39
CA GLU A 250 -3.46 -9.53 -8.62
C GLU A 250 -2.63 -9.84 -9.88
N ALA A 251 -1.30 -9.78 -9.77
CA ALA A 251 -0.41 -10.18 -10.85
C ALA A 251 -0.65 -11.63 -11.32
N ALA A 252 -1.17 -12.53 -10.47
CA ALA A 252 -1.54 -13.88 -10.89
C ALA A 252 -2.64 -13.86 -11.98
N ARG A 253 -3.65 -13.00 -11.84
CA ARG A 253 -4.68 -12.76 -12.87
C ARG A 253 -4.08 -12.07 -14.10
N GLY A 254 -3.15 -11.13 -13.88
CA GLY A 254 -2.33 -10.50 -14.92
C GLY A 254 -1.58 -11.49 -15.82
N GLU A 255 -1.09 -12.60 -15.26
CA GLU A 255 -0.41 -13.66 -16.01
C GLU A 255 -1.37 -14.75 -16.56
N GLY A 256 -2.69 -14.61 -16.34
CA GLY A 256 -3.72 -15.48 -16.91
C GLY A 256 -4.39 -16.47 -15.95
N ALA A 257 -4.23 -16.30 -14.62
CA ALA A 257 -5.07 -17.04 -13.67
C ALA A 257 -6.55 -16.65 -13.85
N ILE A 258 -7.44 -17.63 -13.69
CA ILE A 258 -8.89 -17.44 -13.82
C ILE A 258 -9.61 -17.61 -12.49
N LEU A 259 -10.80 -17.02 -12.37
CA LEU A 259 -11.68 -17.22 -11.22
C LEU A 259 -12.79 -18.20 -11.57
N THR A 260 -12.98 -19.22 -10.73
CA THR A 260 -14.00 -20.26 -10.93
C THR A 260 -14.83 -20.51 -9.67
N THR A 261 -16.05 -21.01 -9.85
CA THR A 261 -16.81 -21.65 -8.75
C THR A 261 -16.07 -22.89 -8.23
N ILE A 262 -16.56 -23.48 -7.13
CA ILE A 262 -16.04 -24.75 -6.62
C ILE A 262 -16.20 -25.90 -7.62
N ASP A 263 -17.24 -25.84 -8.47
CA ASP A 263 -17.52 -26.81 -9.53
C ASP A 263 -16.63 -26.61 -10.76
N GLY A 264 -15.85 -25.52 -10.81
CA GLY A 264 -14.91 -25.22 -11.88
C GLY A 264 -15.45 -24.29 -12.97
N ASP A 265 -16.64 -23.71 -12.79
CA ASP A 265 -17.22 -22.79 -13.78
C ASP A 265 -16.57 -21.42 -13.72
N ARG A 266 -16.01 -20.96 -14.86
CA ARG A 266 -15.45 -19.62 -15.00
C ARG A 266 -16.57 -18.59 -15.14
N PHE A 267 -16.70 -17.68 -14.17
CA PHE A 267 -17.85 -16.78 -14.09
C PHE A 267 -17.57 -15.33 -14.51
N MET A 268 -16.34 -14.84 -14.39
CA MET A 268 -16.03 -13.42 -14.62
C MET A 268 -16.44 -12.86 -16.00
N PRO A 269 -16.35 -13.61 -17.11
CA PRO A 269 -16.81 -13.14 -18.41
C PRO A 269 -18.31 -12.76 -18.47
N ALA A 270 -19.13 -13.28 -17.55
CA ALA A 270 -20.55 -12.91 -17.46
C ALA A 270 -20.80 -11.56 -16.75
N TYR A 271 -19.80 -11.03 -16.04
CA TYR A 271 -19.91 -9.80 -15.25
C TYR A 271 -19.24 -8.61 -15.92
N ASP A 272 -18.09 -8.82 -16.57
CA ASP A 272 -17.35 -7.74 -17.22
C ASP A 272 -16.56 -8.28 -18.43
N HIS A 273 -16.51 -7.50 -19.51
CA HIS A 273 -15.73 -7.80 -20.71
C HIS A 273 -14.21 -7.96 -20.46
N LEU A 274 -13.67 -7.32 -19.42
CA LEU A 274 -12.27 -7.49 -18.99
C LEU A 274 -12.05 -8.77 -18.15
N ALA A 275 -13.13 -9.47 -17.81
CA ALA A 275 -13.13 -10.67 -16.97
C ALA A 275 -12.26 -10.49 -15.71
N GLU A 276 -11.25 -11.34 -15.49
CA GLU A 276 -10.39 -11.29 -14.30
C GLU A 276 -9.50 -10.04 -14.19
N LEU A 277 -9.38 -9.24 -15.26
CA LEU A 277 -8.68 -7.95 -15.25
C LEU A 277 -9.61 -6.76 -15.07
N ALA A 278 -10.90 -7.01 -14.78
CA ALA A 278 -11.81 -5.95 -14.36
C ALA A 278 -11.34 -5.26 -13.07
N PRO A 279 -11.82 -4.04 -12.78
CA PRO A 279 -11.49 -3.32 -11.55
C PRO A 279 -11.82 -4.13 -10.29
N ARG A 280 -11.05 -3.94 -9.22
CA ARG A 280 -11.18 -4.74 -7.98
C ARG A 280 -12.57 -4.72 -7.38
N ASP A 281 -13.27 -3.59 -7.44
CA ASP A 281 -14.63 -3.50 -6.90
C ASP A 281 -15.62 -4.31 -7.74
N VAL A 282 -15.46 -4.35 -9.07
CA VAL A 282 -16.25 -5.19 -9.98
C VAL A 282 -16.01 -6.67 -9.71
N VAL A 283 -14.74 -7.09 -9.65
CA VAL A 283 -14.37 -8.50 -9.37
C VAL A 283 -14.88 -8.93 -7.99
N SER A 284 -14.69 -8.10 -6.96
CA SER A 284 -15.14 -8.43 -5.60
C SER A 284 -16.68 -8.53 -5.50
N LYS A 285 -17.41 -7.65 -6.18
CA LYS A 285 -18.88 -7.72 -6.28
C LYS A 285 -19.34 -8.97 -7.03
N ALA A 286 -18.66 -9.34 -8.12
CA ALA A 286 -18.96 -10.55 -8.87
C ALA A 286 -18.75 -11.82 -8.02
N ILE A 287 -17.65 -11.89 -7.27
CA ILE A 287 -17.40 -12.98 -6.30
C ILE A 287 -18.53 -13.04 -5.28
N TYR A 288 -18.89 -11.90 -4.67
CA TYR A 288 -19.97 -11.85 -3.68
C TYR A 288 -21.32 -12.33 -4.25
N ASP A 289 -21.67 -11.90 -5.47
CA ASP A 289 -22.91 -12.31 -6.14
C ASP A 289 -22.92 -13.81 -6.46
N VAL A 290 -21.79 -14.38 -6.91
CA VAL A 290 -21.64 -15.83 -7.12
C VAL A 290 -21.85 -16.59 -5.83
N LEU A 291 -21.14 -16.23 -4.75
CA LEU A 291 -21.25 -16.91 -3.45
C LEU A 291 -22.66 -16.79 -2.86
N SER A 292 -23.32 -15.65 -3.06
CA SER A 292 -24.70 -15.45 -2.61
C SER A 292 -25.70 -16.35 -3.34
N LYS A 293 -25.43 -16.69 -4.61
CA LYS A 293 -26.28 -17.57 -5.43
C LYS A 293 -26.01 -19.06 -5.17
N THR A 294 -24.75 -19.45 -5.02
CA THR A 294 -24.38 -20.86 -4.81
C THR A 294 -24.48 -21.30 -3.36
N GLY A 295 -24.32 -20.37 -2.42
CA GLY A 295 -24.23 -20.65 -0.99
C GLY A 295 -22.84 -21.14 -0.55
N ASP A 296 -21.84 -21.06 -1.42
CA ASP A 296 -20.46 -21.47 -1.11
C ASP A 296 -19.75 -20.43 -0.20
N ASP A 297 -18.74 -20.90 0.53
CA ASP A 297 -17.91 -20.05 1.39
C ASP A 297 -16.82 -19.27 0.60
N TYR A 298 -16.40 -19.78 -0.55
CA TYR A 298 -15.28 -19.25 -1.33
C TYR A 298 -15.34 -19.65 -2.81
N VAL A 299 -14.62 -18.90 -3.64
CA VAL A 299 -14.33 -19.23 -5.04
C VAL A 299 -12.87 -19.69 -5.19
N LEU A 300 -12.52 -20.25 -6.34
CA LEU A 300 -11.16 -20.69 -6.64
C LEU A 300 -10.44 -19.68 -7.54
N LEU A 301 -9.15 -19.46 -7.27
CA LEU A 301 -8.21 -18.83 -8.20
C LEU A 301 -7.39 -19.94 -8.86
N ASP A 302 -7.67 -20.24 -10.13
CA ASP A 302 -7.00 -21.30 -10.87
C ASP A 302 -5.84 -20.75 -11.70
N MET A 303 -4.62 -21.11 -11.31
CA MET A 303 -3.38 -20.75 -12.00
C MET A 303 -2.96 -21.75 -13.09
N ARG A 304 -3.63 -22.90 -13.22
CA ARG A 304 -3.32 -23.93 -14.23
C ARG A 304 -3.41 -23.41 -15.67
N PRO A 305 -4.26 -22.43 -16.03
CA PRO A 305 -4.31 -21.88 -17.38
C PRO A 305 -3.13 -20.99 -17.76
N ILE A 306 -2.30 -20.53 -16.81
CA ILE A 306 -1.14 -19.68 -17.11
C ILE A 306 -0.20 -20.41 -18.09
N ARG A 307 0.25 -19.70 -19.12
CA ARG A 307 1.15 -20.21 -20.18
C ARG A 307 2.34 -19.28 -20.35
N GLY A 308 3.48 -19.82 -20.75
CA GLY A 308 4.69 -19.03 -21.05
C GLY A 308 5.42 -18.45 -19.83
N VAL A 309 4.90 -18.66 -18.62
CA VAL A 309 5.48 -18.15 -17.36
C VAL A 309 5.79 -19.31 -16.42
N SER A 310 6.99 -19.33 -15.86
CA SER A 310 7.35 -20.29 -14.80
C SER A 310 6.76 -19.82 -13.47
N LEU A 311 5.69 -20.49 -13.00
CA LEU A 311 5.01 -20.13 -11.75
C LEU A 311 5.97 -20.10 -10.55
N LYS A 312 6.82 -21.12 -10.40
CA LYS A 312 7.80 -21.19 -9.30
C LYS A 312 8.82 -20.05 -9.31
N ARG A 313 9.13 -19.48 -10.49
CA ARG A 313 10.04 -18.34 -10.60
C ARG A 313 9.31 -17.01 -10.37
N ARG A 314 8.07 -16.89 -10.87
CA ARG A 314 7.27 -15.67 -10.82
C ARG A 314 6.61 -15.44 -9.46
N PHE A 315 6.14 -16.51 -8.83
CA PHE A 315 5.40 -16.57 -7.56
C PHE A 315 6.03 -17.66 -6.64
N PRO A 316 7.26 -17.45 -6.15
CA PRO A 316 8.01 -18.42 -5.33
C PRO A 316 7.39 -18.76 -3.96
#